data_AF-A0A374RQI6-F1
#
_entry.id   AF-A0A374RQI6-F1
#
_cell.length_a   1.000
_cell.length_b   1.000
_cell.length_c   1.000
_cell.angle_alpha   90.00
_cell.angle_beta   90.00
_cell.angle_gamma   90.00
#
_symmetry.space_group_name_H-M   'P 1'
#
loop_
_entity.id
_entity.type
_entity.pdbx_description
1 polymer ?
#
loop_
_entity_poly.entity_id
_entity_poly.type
_entity_poly.pdbx_seq_one_letter_code
_entity_poly.pdbx_strand_id
1 'polypeptide(L)'
;MSDANELISFIASMSGEGNLRVEENLGEGYVRLRVSEAERRQAKHDIQHVEDIVIEMLRNARDAGADKVYLATTKEDGVRTLVFLDNGSGVPQDMQERIFDARVTSKLESMKMDRWGVHGRGMALFSIKQNTDEARVATSGVDLGSAFKVSVAADRLSERADQSSWPQAVKDEDGRYVCARGPHNIIRAACEFALEELRGCDVYLGSPSEIAATLYAQASSRLDTSRLLFIDDESELPVVDRLGLASDAEDFIRICSGLGLEMSERTAHRILAGQIKPVRGVTARLLRERDSSSHAPAPVDLAKDRRGLRIAKDDMAQFSRAVERDFNDLAARYYLNLCGDPKIRVSRDRITVTFDLAKEE
;
A
#
# COMPACT_ATOMS: atom_id res chain seq x y z
N MET A 1 32.76 -33.80 -11.41
CA MET A 1 31.98 -32.58 -11.12
C MET A 1 32.17 -31.47 -12.18
N SER A 2 33.19 -31.53 -13.06
CA SER A 2 33.37 -30.61 -14.20
C SER A 2 32.42 -30.87 -15.36
N ASP A 3 32.21 -32.15 -15.72
CA ASP A 3 31.54 -32.51 -16.98
C ASP A 3 30.05 -32.20 -16.99
N ALA A 4 29.39 -32.22 -15.82
CA ALA A 4 27.99 -31.84 -15.69
C ALA A 4 27.79 -30.33 -15.91
N ASN A 5 28.73 -29.50 -15.46
CA ASN A 5 28.67 -28.05 -15.66
C ASN A 5 28.99 -27.66 -17.10
N GLU A 6 29.89 -28.38 -17.78
CA GLU A 6 30.16 -28.19 -19.20
C GLU A 6 29.00 -28.64 -20.10
N LEU A 7 28.31 -29.73 -19.74
CA LEU A 7 27.12 -30.17 -20.46
C LEU A 7 25.96 -29.19 -20.28
N ILE A 8 25.79 -28.64 -19.07
CA ILE A 8 24.80 -27.59 -18.78
C ILE A 8 25.12 -26.33 -19.59
N SER A 9 26.38 -25.88 -19.63
CA SER A 9 26.77 -24.68 -20.39
C SER A 9 26.63 -24.86 -21.91
N PHE A 10 26.86 -26.08 -22.42
CA PHE A 10 26.66 -26.43 -23.83
C PHE A 10 25.16 -26.51 -24.20
N ILE A 11 24.32 -27.04 -23.31
CA ILE A 11 22.86 -27.06 -23.52
C ILE A 11 22.28 -25.63 -23.45
N ALA A 12 22.84 -24.76 -22.60
CA ALA A 12 22.53 -23.33 -22.54
C ALA A 12 22.69 -22.63 -23.88
N SER A 13 23.85 -22.89 -24.52
CA SER A 13 24.25 -22.20 -25.74
C SER A 13 23.45 -22.65 -26.96
N MET A 14 22.85 -23.85 -26.90
CA MET A 14 22.01 -24.42 -27.96
C MET A 14 20.51 -24.17 -27.76
N SER A 15 20.05 -23.98 -26.51
CA SER A 15 18.60 -24.00 -26.17
C SER A 15 18.03 -22.65 -25.70
N GLY A 16 18.83 -21.59 -25.70
CA GLY A 16 18.49 -20.30 -25.11
C GLY A 16 18.64 -20.31 -23.58
N GLU A 17 19.18 -19.24 -23.01
CA GLU A 17 19.48 -19.13 -21.57
C GLU A 17 18.26 -19.37 -20.65
N GLY A 18 17.03 -19.19 -21.16
CA GLY A 18 15.78 -19.43 -20.44
C GLY A 18 15.55 -20.89 -20.02
N ASN A 19 15.97 -21.87 -20.83
CA ASN A 19 15.72 -23.29 -20.55
C ASN A 19 16.55 -23.85 -19.39
N LEU A 20 17.71 -23.27 -19.10
CA LEU A 20 18.54 -23.71 -17.97
C LEU A 20 18.00 -23.31 -16.61
N ARG A 21 17.15 -22.28 -16.57
CA ARG A 21 16.54 -21.77 -15.34
C ARG A 21 15.27 -22.51 -14.96
N VAL A 22 14.70 -23.33 -15.83
CA VAL A 22 13.47 -24.08 -15.56
C VAL A 22 13.81 -25.43 -14.92
N GLU A 23 13.24 -25.70 -13.75
CA GLU A 23 13.24 -27.04 -13.15
C GLU A 23 12.08 -27.87 -13.72
N GLU A 24 10.89 -27.28 -13.74
CA GLU A 24 9.64 -27.93 -14.08
C GLU A 24 8.74 -26.95 -14.85
N ASN A 25 8.13 -27.42 -15.93
CA ASN A 25 7.09 -26.68 -16.63
C ASN A 25 5.73 -27.12 -16.07
N LEU A 26 4.95 -26.17 -15.56
CA LEU A 26 3.68 -26.43 -14.88
C LEU A 26 2.46 -26.25 -15.80
N GLY A 27 2.66 -25.83 -17.06
CA GLY A 27 1.60 -25.50 -18.00
C GLY A 27 1.15 -24.04 -17.91
N GLU A 28 0.32 -23.60 -18.86
CA GLU A 28 -0.30 -22.25 -18.87
C GLU A 28 0.70 -21.07 -18.73
N GLY A 29 1.93 -21.26 -19.22
CA GLY A 29 3.01 -20.26 -19.11
C GLY A 29 3.69 -20.20 -17.74
N TYR A 30 3.30 -21.05 -16.78
CA TYR A 30 3.92 -21.15 -15.47
C TYR A 30 5.04 -22.19 -15.44
N VAL A 31 6.10 -21.84 -14.72
CA VAL A 31 7.25 -22.71 -14.49
C VAL A 31 7.71 -22.63 -13.04
N ARG A 32 8.42 -23.68 -12.61
CA ARG A 32 9.22 -23.67 -11.39
C ARG A 32 10.66 -23.39 -11.75
N LEU A 33 11.23 -22.32 -11.21
CA LEU A 33 12.62 -21.94 -11.47
C LEU A 33 13.60 -22.79 -10.64
N ARG A 34 14.80 -23.04 -11.18
CA ARG A 34 15.97 -23.53 -10.43
C ARG A 34 16.58 -22.36 -9.68
N VAL A 35 16.51 -22.41 -8.35
CA VAL A 35 16.96 -21.33 -7.46
C VAL A 35 17.67 -21.98 -6.27
N SER A 36 18.67 -21.31 -5.70
CA SER A 36 19.45 -21.88 -4.60
C SER A 36 18.61 -22.01 -3.32
N GLU A 37 18.95 -22.97 -2.44
CA GLU A 37 18.29 -23.10 -1.14
C GLU A 37 18.48 -21.84 -0.26
N ALA A 38 19.61 -21.14 -0.45
CA ALA A 38 19.89 -19.87 0.22
C ALA A 38 18.86 -18.79 -0.14
N GLU A 39 18.50 -18.66 -1.41
CA GLU A 39 17.46 -17.74 -1.87
C GLU A 39 16.06 -18.11 -1.35
N ARG A 40 15.77 -19.42 -1.19
CA ARG A 40 14.53 -19.87 -0.55
C ARG A 40 14.44 -19.43 0.91
N ARG A 41 15.55 -19.53 1.66
CA ARG A 41 15.62 -19.08 3.06
C ARG A 41 15.54 -17.56 3.16
N GLN A 42 16.18 -16.84 2.23
CA GLN A 42 16.13 -15.38 2.17
C GLN A 42 14.70 -14.88 1.95
N ALA A 43 13.92 -15.54 1.09
CA ALA A 43 12.56 -15.12 0.80
C ALA A 43 11.68 -14.97 2.05
N LYS A 44 11.84 -15.83 3.06
CA LYS A 44 11.07 -15.71 4.32
C LYS A 44 11.31 -14.36 5.00
N HIS A 45 12.50 -13.79 4.87
CA HIS A 45 12.89 -12.51 5.47
C HIS A 45 12.52 -11.28 4.64
N ASP A 46 11.94 -11.48 3.45
CA ASP A 46 11.52 -10.38 2.57
C ASP A 46 10.21 -9.73 3.05
N ILE A 47 9.37 -10.47 3.81
CA ILE A 47 8.17 -9.95 4.45
C ILE A 47 8.45 -9.79 5.94
N GLN A 48 8.65 -8.55 6.39
CA GLN A 48 8.95 -8.21 7.78
C GLN A 48 7.79 -7.49 8.47
N HIS A 49 6.98 -6.78 7.69
CA HIS A 49 5.80 -6.09 8.15
C HIS A 49 4.63 -6.30 7.18
N VAL A 50 3.42 -6.03 7.65
CA VAL A 50 2.21 -6.07 6.82
C VAL A 50 2.33 -5.18 5.58
N GLU A 51 3.02 -4.04 5.68
CA GLU A 51 3.26 -3.15 4.54
C GLU A 51 4.02 -3.80 3.38
N ASP A 52 4.91 -4.75 3.67
CA ASP A 52 5.69 -5.45 2.64
C ASP A 52 4.78 -6.34 1.78
N ILE A 53 3.75 -6.94 2.40
CA ILE A 53 2.70 -7.70 1.68
C ILE A 53 1.99 -6.78 0.68
N VAL A 54 1.63 -5.56 1.11
CA VAL A 54 0.92 -4.60 0.27
C VAL A 54 1.73 -4.25 -0.97
N ILE A 55 3.02 -3.94 -0.80
CA ILE A 55 3.91 -3.63 -1.92
C ILE A 55 4.03 -4.83 -2.88
N GLU A 56 4.31 -6.03 -2.38
CA GLU A 56 4.48 -7.21 -3.23
C GLU A 56 3.21 -7.57 -4.00
N MET A 57 2.04 -7.44 -3.36
CA MET A 57 0.76 -7.70 -4.03
C MET A 57 0.44 -6.65 -5.09
N LEU A 58 0.71 -5.37 -4.83
CA LEU A 58 0.55 -4.31 -5.83
C LEU A 58 1.50 -4.48 -7.03
N ARG A 59 2.76 -4.86 -6.79
CA ARG A 59 3.73 -5.20 -7.85
C ARG A 59 3.26 -6.38 -8.69
N ASN A 60 2.71 -7.42 -8.07
CA ASN A 60 2.16 -8.56 -8.78
C ASN A 60 0.99 -8.18 -9.68
N ALA A 61 0.05 -7.35 -9.20
CA ALA A 61 -1.07 -6.88 -9.99
C ALA A 61 -0.62 -6.05 -11.21
N ARG A 62 0.28 -5.07 -11.02
CA ARG A 62 0.87 -4.31 -12.13
C ARG A 62 1.55 -5.20 -13.15
N ASP A 63 2.37 -6.15 -12.69
CA ASP A 63 3.08 -7.04 -13.58
C ASP A 63 2.13 -8.01 -14.33
N ALA A 64 0.94 -8.28 -13.78
CA ALA A 64 -0.14 -8.99 -14.46
C ALA A 64 -0.95 -8.09 -15.43
N GLY A 65 -0.50 -6.84 -15.62
CA GLY A 65 -1.12 -5.89 -16.54
C GLY A 65 -2.34 -5.16 -15.98
N ALA A 66 -2.59 -5.22 -14.67
CA ALA A 66 -3.73 -4.52 -14.07
C ALA A 66 -3.55 -3.00 -14.14
N ASP A 67 -4.54 -2.30 -14.69
CA ASP A 67 -4.60 -0.84 -14.67
C ASP A 67 -5.39 -0.31 -13.45
N LYS A 68 -6.10 -1.18 -12.73
CA LYS A 68 -6.84 -0.86 -11.51
C LYS A 68 -6.64 -1.93 -10.46
N VAL A 69 -6.31 -1.49 -9.24
CA VAL A 69 -6.15 -2.37 -8.08
C VAL A 69 -6.94 -1.81 -6.89
N TYR A 70 -7.67 -2.67 -6.21
CA TYR A 70 -8.49 -2.36 -5.05
C TYR A 70 -7.94 -3.09 -3.84
N LEU A 71 -7.61 -2.34 -2.81
CA LEU A 71 -7.13 -2.86 -1.54
C LEU A 71 -8.17 -2.57 -0.46
N ALA A 72 -8.84 -3.62 0.00
CA ALA A 72 -9.64 -3.56 1.22
C ALA A 72 -8.79 -3.99 2.41
N THR A 73 -8.84 -3.22 3.51
CA THR A 73 -8.13 -3.54 4.75
C THR A 73 -9.05 -3.44 5.95
N THR A 74 -8.97 -4.44 6.84
CA THR A 74 -9.63 -4.44 8.15
C THR A 74 -8.69 -4.96 9.22
N LYS A 75 -8.96 -4.56 10.46
CA LYS A 75 -8.37 -5.20 11.64
C LYS A 75 -9.47 -5.49 12.63
N GLU A 76 -9.62 -6.75 12.97
CA GLU A 76 -10.61 -7.24 13.93
C GLU A 76 -9.92 -8.26 14.82
N ASP A 77 -10.12 -8.13 16.14
CA ASP A 77 -9.54 -9.04 17.15
C ASP A 77 -8.04 -9.32 17.00
N GLY A 78 -7.27 -8.30 16.58
CA GLY A 78 -5.82 -8.40 16.38
C GLY A 78 -5.41 -9.07 15.06
N VAL A 79 -6.36 -9.53 14.25
CA VAL A 79 -6.11 -10.09 12.91
C VAL A 79 -6.28 -8.98 11.88
N ARG A 80 -5.25 -8.81 11.05
CA ARG A 80 -5.28 -7.94 9.88
C ARG A 80 -5.70 -8.76 8.67
N THR A 81 -6.74 -8.33 7.98
CA THR A 81 -7.18 -8.92 6.71
C THR A 81 -7.00 -7.91 5.59
N LEU A 82 -6.35 -8.36 4.51
CA LEU A 82 -6.13 -7.62 3.28
C LEU A 82 -6.79 -8.38 2.14
N VAL A 83 -7.60 -7.68 1.36
CA VAL A 83 -8.17 -8.21 0.11
C VAL A 83 -7.71 -7.34 -1.03
N PHE A 84 -7.02 -7.96 -2.00
CA PHE A 84 -6.53 -7.31 -3.21
C PHE A 84 -7.39 -7.77 -4.36
N LEU A 85 -8.00 -6.85 -5.10
CA LEU A 85 -8.71 -7.14 -6.34
C LEU A 85 -8.06 -6.38 -7.48
N ASP A 86 -7.89 -7.01 -8.63
CA ASP A 86 -7.31 -6.40 -9.82
C ASP A 86 -8.02 -6.89 -11.09
N ASN A 87 -7.79 -6.17 -12.18
CA ASN A 87 -8.30 -6.50 -13.52
C ASN A 87 -7.20 -6.93 -14.49
N GLY A 88 -6.12 -7.55 -13.99
CA GLY A 88 -5.04 -8.08 -14.81
C GLY A 88 -5.40 -9.40 -15.49
N SER A 89 -4.37 -10.15 -15.91
CA SER A 89 -4.52 -11.42 -16.62
C SER A 89 -5.16 -12.55 -15.82
N GLY A 90 -5.26 -12.42 -14.50
CA GLY A 90 -5.75 -13.46 -13.61
C GLY A 90 -4.89 -14.73 -13.57
N VAL A 91 -5.40 -15.75 -12.89
CA VAL A 91 -4.72 -17.01 -12.58
C VAL A 91 -5.60 -18.21 -12.98
N PRO A 92 -5.11 -19.12 -13.85
CA PRO A 92 -5.79 -20.35 -14.21
C PRO A 92 -6.12 -21.21 -12.98
N GLN A 93 -7.27 -21.89 -13.01
CA GLN A 93 -7.81 -22.61 -11.84
C GLN A 93 -6.83 -23.63 -11.25
N ASP A 94 -6.14 -24.40 -12.08
CA ASP A 94 -5.16 -25.42 -11.68
C ASP A 94 -3.86 -24.82 -11.10
N MET A 95 -3.62 -23.52 -11.34
CA MET A 95 -2.46 -22.80 -10.84
C MET A 95 -2.73 -22.03 -9.55
N GLN A 96 -3.98 -21.78 -9.17
CA GLN A 96 -4.34 -20.91 -8.03
C GLN A 96 -3.72 -21.33 -6.69
N GLU A 97 -3.52 -22.63 -6.46
CA GLU A 97 -2.81 -23.12 -5.28
C GLU A 97 -1.28 -23.12 -5.48
N ARG A 98 -0.83 -23.53 -6.67
CA ARG A 98 0.59 -23.73 -7.00
C ARG A 98 1.39 -22.43 -7.09
N ILE A 99 0.77 -21.29 -7.40
CA ILE A 99 1.47 -19.98 -7.44
C ILE A 99 2.05 -19.55 -6.08
N PHE A 100 1.60 -20.16 -4.99
CA PHE A 100 2.18 -19.95 -3.67
C PHE A 100 3.35 -20.89 -3.34
N ASP A 101 3.65 -21.85 -4.19
CA ASP A 101 4.83 -22.69 -4.01
C ASP A 101 6.11 -21.91 -4.32
N ALA A 102 7.19 -22.29 -3.65
CA ALA A 102 8.48 -21.67 -3.88
C ALA A 102 8.89 -21.80 -5.36
N ARG A 103 9.34 -20.68 -5.94
CA ARG A 103 9.97 -20.57 -7.26
C ARG A 103 8.99 -20.72 -8.43
N VAL A 104 7.68 -20.76 -8.16
CA VAL A 104 6.66 -20.78 -9.20
C VAL A 104 6.47 -19.36 -9.74
N THR A 105 6.56 -19.22 -11.06
CA THR A 105 6.41 -17.93 -11.75
C THR A 105 5.95 -18.12 -13.18
N SER A 106 5.22 -17.14 -13.71
CA SER A 106 4.95 -17.01 -15.16
C SER A 106 5.96 -16.10 -15.86
N LYS A 107 6.99 -15.62 -15.14
CA LYS A 107 7.95 -14.59 -15.57
C LYS A 107 9.35 -15.17 -15.74
N LEU A 108 9.58 -15.86 -16.85
CA LEU A 108 10.86 -16.50 -17.16
C LEU A 108 12.00 -15.52 -17.48
N GLU A 109 11.68 -14.43 -18.19
CA GLU A 109 12.69 -13.51 -18.74
C GLU A 109 12.74 -12.13 -18.06
N SER A 110 11.86 -11.86 -17.08
CA SER A 110 11.67 -10.52 -16.53
C SER A 110 12.13 -10.38 -15.08
N MET A 111 13.42 -10.62 -14.81
CA MET A 111 14.02 -10.13 -13.57
C MET A 111 14.07 -8.60 -13.66
N LYS A 112 13.16 -7.94 -12.94
CA LYS A 112 13.03 -6.48 -12.90
C LYS A 112 13.53 -5.97 -11.55
N MET A 113 14.21 -4.83 -11.58
CA MET A 113 14.60 -4.08 -10.38
C MET A 113 13.80 -2.78 -10.40
N ASP A 114 13.06 -2.54 -9.32
CA ASP A 114 12.38 -1.26 -9.08
C ASP A 114 12.83 -0.68 -7.74
N ARG A 115 12.16 0.38 -7.30
CA ARG A 115 12.44 1.06 -6.02
C ARG A 115 12.37 0.14 -4.80
N TRP A 116 11.56 -0.92 -4.86
CA TRP A 116 11.37 -1.89 -3.77
C TRP A 116 12.29 -3.12 -3.91
N GLY A 117 13.19 -3.12 -4.89
CA GLY A 117 14.21 -4.14 -5.08
C GLY A 117 13.91 -5.07 -6.24
N VAL A 118 14.46 -6.28 -6.19
CA VAL A 118 14.35 -7.27 -7.28
C VAL A 118 13.06 -8.07 -7.15
N HIS A 119 12.32 -8.23 -8.24
CA HIS A 119 11.17 -9.13 -8.34
C HIS A 119 11.22 -10.00 -9.61
N GLY A 120 10.30 -10.96 -9.70
CA GLY A 120 10.20 -11.91 -10.84
C GLY A 120 10.81 -13.30 -10.57
N ARG A 121 11.30 -13.57 -9.35
CA ARG A 121 11.92 -14.87 -9.00
C ARG A 121 10.93 -15.96 -8.53
N GLY A 122 9.63 -15.67 -8.50
CA GLY A 122 8.61 -16.62 -8.01
C GLY A 122 8.64 -16.84 -6.49
N MET A 123 9.05 -15.84 -5.72
CA MET A 123 9.22 -15.96 -4.26
C MET A 123 8.26 -15.09 -3.43
N ALA A 124 7.65 -14.06 -4.02
CA ALA A 124 6.80 -13.10 -3.29
C ALA A 124 5.57 -13.78 -2.64
N LEU A 125 4.75 -14.46 -3.44
CA LEU A 125 3.55 -15.15 -2.93
C LEU A 125 3.90 -16.29 -1.96
N PHE A 126 4.98 -17.02 -2.22
CA PHE A 126 5.51 -18.02 -1.29
C PHE A 126 5.89 -17.37 0.06
N SER A 127 6.62 -16.25 0.04
CA SER A 127 7.03 -15.55 1.26
C SER A 127 5.83 -15.04 2.06
N ILE A 128 4.84 -14.46 1.39
CA ILE A 128 3.58 -14.04 2.02
C ILE A 128 2.95 -15.25 2.72
N LYS A 129 2.76 -16.38 2.01
CA LYS A 129 2.14 -17.58 2.59
C LYS A 129 2.92 -18.19 3.76
N GLN A 130 4.25 -18.03 3.81
CA GLN A 130 5.05 -18.50 4.94
C GLN A 130 4.93 -17.60 6.19
N ASN A 131 4.62 -16.32 6.00
CA ASN A 131 4.59 -15.32 7.08
C ASN A 131 3.16 -15.00 7.56
N THR A 132 2.12 -15.46 6.87
CA THR A 132 0.72 -15.19 7.21
C THR A 132 -0.03 -16.45 7.68
N ASP A 133 -1.21 -16.25 8.25
CA ASP A 133 -2.09 -17.36 8.67
C ASP A 133 -2.91 -17.88 7.49
N GLU A 134 -3.29 -16.97 6.59
CA GLU A 134 -3.96 -17.28 5.33
C GLU A 134 -3.35 -16.46 4.20
N ALA A 135 -3.13 -17.09 3.06
CA ALA A 135 -2.86 -16.44 1.77
C ALA A 135 -3.42 -17.34 0.66
N ARG A 136 -4.45 -16.84 -0.03
CA ARG A 136 -5.14 -17.60 -1.09
C ARG A 136 -5.70 -16.70 -2.18
N VAL A 137 -5.93 -17.29 -3.35
CA VAL A 137 -6.83 -16.72 -4.35
C VAL A 137 -8.26 -16.89 -3.83
N ALA A 138 -9.01 -15.81 -3.72
CA ALA A 138 -10.44 -15.85 -3.43
C ALA A 138 -11.25 -16.20 -4.67
N THR A 139 -10.93 -15.54 -5.78
CA THR A 139 -11.44 -15.90 -7.10
C THR A 139 -10.52 -15.33 -8.17
N SER A 140 -10.45 -15.98 -9.33
CA SER A 140 -9.73 -15.47 -10.49
C SER A 140 -10.21 -16.21 -11.74
N GLY A 141 -9.97 -15.62 -12.91
CA GLY A 141 -10.14 -16.27 -14.20
C GLY A 141 -9.15 -15.70 -15.20
N VAL A 142 -8.83 -16.49 -16.22
CA VAL A 142 -7.91 -16.07 -17.30
C VAL A 142 -8.50 -14.85 -18.00
N ASP A 143 -7.74 -13.77 -18.06
CA ASP A 143 -8.11 -12.45 -18.59
C ASP A 143 -9.32 -11.79 -17.90
N LEU A 144 -9.67 -12.23 -16.69
CA LEU A 144 -10.77 -11.70 -15.89
C LEU A 144 -10.29 -10.97 -14.63
N GLY A 145 -8.99 -10.93 -14.38
CA GLY A 145 -8.42 -10.40 -13.13
C GLY A 145 -8.45 -11.40 -11.99
N SER A 146 -8.19 -10.90 -10.79
CA SER A 146 -8.07 -11.75 -9.61
C SER A 146 -8.49 -11.03 -8.33
N ALA A 147 -8.86 -11.83 -7.33
CA ALA A 147 -9.04 -11.42 -5.96
C ALA A 147 -8.20 -12.33 -5.07
N PHE A 148 -7.36 -11.74 -4.21
CA PHE A 148 -6.53 -12.44 -3.23
C PHE A 148 -6.94 -12.02 -1.82
N LYS A 149 -7.02 -12.99 -0.91
CA LYS A 149 -7.22 -12.74 0.52
C LYS A 149 -5.98 -13.15 1.30
N VAL A 150 -5.52 -12.25 2.16
CA VAL A 150 -4.41 -12.48 3.08
C VAL A 150 -4.86 -12.09 4.48
N SER A 151 -4.70 -13.01 5.43
CA SER A 151 -5.06 -12.79 6.84
C SER A 151 -3.85 -13.09 7.71
N VAL A 152 -3.53 -12.21 8.65
CA VAL A 152 -2.39 -12.37 9.55
C VAL A 152 -2.65 -11.76 10.92
N ALA A 153 -2.36 -12.52 11.97
CA ALA A 153 -2.37 -12.04 13.33
C ALA A 153 -1.21 -11.04 13.54
N ALA A 154 -1.54 -9.89 14.13
CA ALA A 154 -0.60 -8.78 14.31
C ALA A 154 0.54 -9.09 15.30
N ASP A 155 0.44 -10.17 16.07
CA ASP A 155 1.50 -10.70 16.93
C ASP A 155 2.51 -11.57 16.16
N ARG A 156 2.08 -12.21 15.07
CA ARG A 156 2.93 -13.01 14.18
C ARG A 156 3.69 -12.14 13.17
N LEU A 157 3.01 -11.19 12.55
CA LEU A 157 3.60 -10.20 11.65
C LEU A 157 3.16 -8.81 12.08
N SER A 158 4.11 -8.03 12.59
CA SER A 158 3.81 -6.68 13.05
C SER A 158 3.41 -5.78 11.89
N GLU A 159 2.45 -4.90 12.12
CA GLU A 159 2.19 -3.74 11.28
C GLU A 159 2.80 -2.49 11.93
N ARG A 160 3.15 -1.50 11.13
CA ARG A 160 3.73 -0.26 11.65
C ARG A 160 2.68 0.58 12.39
N ALA A 161 3.15 1.50 13.24
CA ALA A 161 2.24 2.36 14.01
C ALA A 161 1.45 3.31 13.11
N ASP A 162 0.25 3.69 13.57
CA ASP A 162 -0.68 4.59 12.89
C ASP A 162 -1.10 4.10 11.49
N GLN A 163 -2.10 3.23 11.43
CA GLN A 163 -2.69 2.70 10.18
C GLN A 163 -3.84 3.55 9.62
N SER A 164 -3.96 4.81 10.05
CA SER A 164 -5.12 5.65 9.73
C SER A 164 -4.74 7.00 9.12
N SER A 165 -3.56 7.53 9.46
CA SER A 165 -3.09 8.79 8.89
C SER A 165 -2.56 8.62 7.47
N TRP A 166 -2.90 9.58 6.61
CA TRP A 166 -2.40 9.65 5.24
C TRP A 166 -1.04 10.36 5.18
N PRO A 167 -0.12 9.93 4.30
CA PRO A 167 1.10 10.66 4.05
C PRO A 167 0.83 11.96 3.27
N GLN A 168 1.78 12.88 3.31
CA GLN A 168 1.77 14.07 2.47
C GLN A 168 2.70 13.90 1.28
N ALA A 169 2.14 14.05 0.08
CA ALA A 169 2.88 14.04 -1.17
C ALA A 169 3.48 15.44 -1.45
N VAL A 170 4.77 15.50 -1.76
CA VAL A 170 5.46 16.73 -2.19
C VAL A 170 6.19 16.47 -3.50
N LYS A 171 6.54 17.54 -4.21
CA LYS A 171 7.45 17.41 -5.35
C LYS A 171 8.88 17.34 -4.84
N ASP A 172 9.65 16.39 -5.36
CA ASP A 172 11.10 16.35 -5.19
C ASP A 172 11.80 17.38 -6.10
N GLU A 173 13.14 17.37 -6.08
CA GLU A 173 13.98 18.27 -6.88
C GLU A 173 13.77 18.08 -8.39
N ASP A 174 13.39 16.87 -8.82
CA ASP A 174 13.08 16.51 -10.21
C ASP A 174 11.62 16.81 -10.59
N GLY A 175 10.83 17.35 -9.67
CA GLY A 175 9.43 17.70 -9.89
C GLY A 175 8.45 16.51 -9.84
N ARG A 176 8.91 15.32 -9.43
CA ARG A 176 8.11 14.10 -9.25
C ARG A 176 7.46 14.09 -7.88
N TYR A 177 6.27 13.50 -7.78
CA TYR A 177 5.57 13.43 -6.50
C TYR A 177 6.10 12.26 -5.67
N VAL A 178 6.46 12.54 -4.42
CA VAL A 178 6.93 11.55 -3.44
C VAL A 178 6.26 11.76 -2.09
N CYS A 179 6.03 10.68 -1.34
CA CYS A 179 5.55 10.76 0.04
C CYS A 179 6.69 11.24 0.96
N ALA A 180 6.65 12.49 1.44
CA ALA A 180 7.74 13.06 2.25
C ALA A 180 7.47 13.10 3.76
N ARG A 181 6.19 13.12 4.17
CA ARG A 181 5.80 13.15 5.59
C ARG A 181 4.68 12.17 5.87
N GLY A 182 4.53 11.81 7.14
CA GLY A 182 3.51 10.89 7.62
C GLY A 182 4.08 9.53 8.02
N PRO A 183 3.28 8.70 8.68
CA PRO A 183 3.70 7.38 9.12
C PRO A 183 4.04 6.49 7.92
N HIS A 184 4.97 5.57 8.11
CA HIS A 184 5.18 4.47 7.18
C HIS A 184 4.18 3.37 7.49
N ASN A 185 2.97 3.47 6.95
CA ASN A 185 1.88 2.53 7.19
C ASN A 185 1.37 1.94 5.86
N ILE A 186 0.33 1.10 5.92
CA ILE A 186 -0.31 0.49 4.73
C ILE A 186 -0.76 1.56 3.73
N ILE A 187 -1.33 2.66 4.23
CA ILE A 187 -1.78 3.78 3.39
C ILE A 187 -0.59 4.34 2.62
N ARG A 188 0.54 4.58 3.29
CA ARG A 188 1.75 5.09 2.65
C ARG A 188 2.33 4.11 1.64
N ALA A 189 2.35 2.81 1.92
CA ALA A 189 2.79 1.81 0.96
C ALA A 189 1.98 1.89 -0.35
N ALA A 190 0.64 1.95 -0.25
CA ALA A 190 -0.23 2.14 -1.39
C ALA A 190 -0.02 3.49 -2.10
N CYS A 191 0.23 4.57 -1.33
CA CYS A 191 0.51 5.90 -1.86
C CYS A 191 1.83 5.95 -2.64
N GLU A 192 2.91 5.39 -2.09
CA GLU A 192 4.22 5.35 -2.75
C GLU A 192 4.14 4.56 -4.06
N PHE A 193 3.45 3.41 -4.04
CA PHE A 193 3.20 2.65 -5.26
C PHE A 193 2.40 3.45 -6.29
N ALA A 194 1.28 4.05 -5.90
CA ALA A 194 0.41 4.79 -6.82
C ALA A 194 1.09 6.05 -7.40
N LEU A 195 2.01 6.69 -6.65
CA LEU A 195 2.80 7.81 -7.14
C LEU A 195 3.95 7.40 -8.07
N GLU A 196 4.51 6.21 -7.90
CA GLU A 196 5.50 5.67 -8.83
C GLU A 196 4.83 5.31 -10.17
N GLU A 197 3.65 4.69 -10.12
CA GLU A 197 2.96 4.21 -11.31
C GLU A 197 2.16 5.30 -12.04
N LEU A 198 1.65 6.33 -11.33
CA LEU A 198 0.95 7.57 -11.73
C LEU A 198 -0.12 7.50 -12.85
N ARG A 199 0.20 6.87 -13.98
CA ARG A 199 -0.65 6.68 -15.17
C ARG A 199 -0.77 5.21 -15.61
N GLY A 200 0.02 4.30 -15.03
CA GLY A 200 0.01 2.88 -15.40
C GLY A 200 -0.97 2.03 -14.60
N CYS A 201 -1.25 2.41 -13.35
CA CYS A 201 -2.04 1.61 -12.42
C CYS A 201 -2.70 2.49 -11.33
N ASP A 202 -4.03 2.53 -11.31
CA ASP A 202 -4.81 3.25 -10.29
C ASP A 202 -5.08 2.35 -9.07
N VAL A 203 -4.67 2.81 -7.89
CA VAL A 203 -4.93 2.11 -6.63
C VAL A 203 -6.10 2.73 -5.87
N TYR A 204 -7.02 1.91 -5.40
CA TYR A 204 -8.14 2.28 -4.52
C TYR A 204 -7.93 1.62 -3.16
N LEU A 205 -8.04 2.39 -2.07
CA LEU A 205 -7.80 1.91 -0.71
C LEU A 205 -8.97 2.29 0.20
N GLY A 206 -9.47 1.33 0.97
CA GLY A 206 -10.54 1.56 1.93
C GLY A 206 -10.86 0.33 2.78
N SER A 207 -11.94 0.42 3.54
CA SER A 207 -12.59 -0.72 4.19
C SER A 207 -13.30 -1.63 3.16
N PRO A 208 -13.68 -2.87 3.53
CA PRO A 208 -14.40 -3.78 2.63
C PRO A 208 -15.69 -3.17 2.10
N SER A 209 -16.42 -2.43 2.94
CA SER A 209 -17.67 -1.77 2.53
C SER A 209 -17.45 -0.62 1.53
N GLU A 210 -16.37 0.14 1.71
CA GLU A 210 -15.98 1.22 0.80
C GLU A 210 -15.49 0.67 -0.55
N ILE A 211 -14.71 -0.40 -0.53
CA ILE A 211 -14.25 -1.07 -1.75
C ILE A 211 -15.41 -1.73 -2.48
N ALA A 212 -16.29 -2.46 -1.80
CA ALA A 212 -17.49 -3.03 -2.40
C ALA A 212 -18.41 -1.96 -3.00
N ALA A 213 -18.61 -0.82 -2.33
CA ALA A 213 -19.35 0.31 -2.88
C ALA A 213 -18.69 0.89 -4.13
N THR A 214 -17.35 0.92 -4.16
CA THR A 214 -16.59 1.40 -5.31
C THR A 214 -16.71 0.47 -6.51
N LEU A 215 -16.52 -0.83 -6.30
CA LEU A 215 -16.68 -1.86 -7.31
C LEU A 215 -18.10 -1.86 -7.88
N TYR A 216 -19.12 -1.81 -7.01
CA TYR A 216 -20.52 -1.76 -7.43
C TYR A 216 -20.84 -0.54 -8.29
N ALA A 217 -20.40 0.65 -7.86
CA ALA A 217 -20.64 1.89 -8.62
C ALA A 217 -19.92 1.88 -9.98
N GLN A 218 -18.68 1.37 -10.03
CA GLN A 218 -17.93 1.26 -11.27
C GLN A 218 -18.50 0.20 -12.21
N ALA A 219 -18.93 -0.96 -11.69
CA ALA A 219 -19.58 -2.00 -12.47
C ALA A 219 -20.91 -1.50 -13.06
N SER A 220 -21.75 -0.86 -12.25
CA SER A 220 -23.04 -0.31 -12.66
C SER A 220 -22.93 0.77 -13.76
N SER A 221 -21.78 1.45 -13.85
CA SER A 221 -21.52 2.43 -14.91
C SER A 221 -20.93 1.84 -16.19
N ARG A 222 -20.35 0.63 -16.11
CA ARG A 222 -19.71 -0.07 -17.25
C ARG A 222 -20.61 -1.12 -17.88
N LEU A 223 -21.41 -1.80 -17.08
CA LEU A 223 -22.30 -2.87 -17.51
C LEU A 223 -23.62 -2.27 -17.98
N ASP A 224 -23.91 -2.45 -19.27
CA ASP A 224 -25.23 -2.15 -19.81
C ASP A 224 -26.23 -3.22 -19.33
N THR A 225 -27.44 -2.80 -18.94
CA THR A 225 -28.52 -3.69 -18.48
C THR A 225 -28.83 -4.77 -19.53
N SER A 226 -28.64 -4.46 -20.82
CA SER A 226 -28.81 -5.43 -21.90
C SER A 226 -27.81 -6.59 -21.85
N ARG A 227 -26.57 -6.36 -21.39
CA ARG A 227 -25.53 -7.40 -21.28
C ARG A 227 -25.78 -8.31 -20.08
N LEU A 228 -26.27 -7.76 -18.97
CA LEU A 228 -26.56 -8.53 -17.76
C LEU A 228 -27.66 -9.58 -17.99
N LEU A 229 -28.59 -9.35 -18.93
CA LEU A 229 -29.66 -10.30 -19.26
C LEU A 229 -29.18 -11.62 -19.89
N PHE A 230 -27.94 -11.67 -20.38
CA PHE A 230 -27.36 -12.85 -21.05
C PHE A 230 -26.23 -13.50 -20.25
N ILE A 231 -26.01 -13.07 -19.00
CA ILE A 231 -24.97 -13.62 -18.13
C ILE A 231 -25.65 -14.55 -17.13
N ASP A 232 -25.37 -15.85 -17.26
CA ASP A 232 -25.93 -16.88 -16.40
C ASP A 232 -25.11 -17.03 -15.10
N ASP A 233 -23.81 -16.70 -15.14
CA ASP A 233 -22.88 -16.86 -14.02
C ASP A 233 -21.95 -15.63 -13.86
N GLU A 234 -21.78 -15.17 -12.62
CA GLU A 234 -20.89 -14.04 -12.30
C GLU A 234 -19.41 -14.30 -12.64
N SER A 235 -19.00 -15.57 -12.77
CA SER A 235 -17.64 -15.96 -13.13
C SER A 235 -17.28 -15.58 -14.56
N GLU A 236 -18.26 -15.32 -15.44
CA GLU A 236 -18.05 -14.82 -16.80
C GLU A 236 -17.68 -13.33 -16.82
N LEU A 237 -17.95 -12.60 -15.73
CA LEU A 237 -17.58 -11.19 -15.59
C LEU A 237 -16.16 -11.04 -15.05
N PRO A 238 -15.45 -9.96 -15.46
CA PRO A 238 -14.24 -9.54 -14.79
C PRO A 238 -14.46 -9.45 -13.29
N VAL A 239 -13.49 -9.88 -12.49
CA VAL A 239 -13.59 -9.97 -11.02
C VAL A 239 -14.06 -8.66 -10.41
N VAL A 240 -13.55 -7.53 -10.90
CA VAL A 240 -13.89 -6.17 -10.42
C VAL A 240 -15.28 -5.69 -10.83
N ASP A 241 -15.97 -6.41 -11.72
CA ASP A 241 -17.28 -6.07 -12.29
C ASP A 241 -18.42 -6.95 -11.76
N ARG A 242 -18.12 -8.05 -11.06
CA ARG A 242 -19.11 -9.05 -10.62
C ARG A 242 -20.23 -8.48 -9.76
N LEU A 243 -19.94 -7.47 -8.94
CA LEU A 243 -20.96 -6.85 -8.09
C LEU A 243 -22.06 -6.14 -8.88
N GLY A 244 -21.82 -5.81 -10.15
CA GLY A 244 -22.86 -5.27 -11.01
C GLY A 244 -23.97 -6.26 -11.38
N LEU A 245 -23.77 -7.57 -11.16
CA LEU A 245 -24.79 -8.60 -11.36
C LEU A 245 -25.73 -8.75 -10.16
N ALA A 246 -25.37 -8.20 -8.99
CA ALA A 246 -26.17 -8.34 -7.77
C ALA A 246 -27.57 -7.74 -7.94
N SER A 247 -28.62 -8.56 -7.82
CA SER A 247 -30.01 -8.11 -7.97
C SER A 247 -30.62 -7.61 -6.66
N ASP A 248 -30.18 -8.17 -5.54
CA ASP A 248 -30.62 -7.82 -4.19
C ASP A 248 -29.45 -7.91 -3.18
N ALA A 249 -29.78 -7.75 -1.89
CA ALA A 249 -28.78 -7.79 -0.82
C ALA A 249 -28.19 -9.19 -0.59
N GLU A 250 -28.95 -10.27 -0.84
CA GLU A 250 -28.48 -11.64 -0.65
C GLU A 250 -27.44 -11.99 -1.72
N ASP A 251 -27.75 -11.69 -2.98
CA ASP A 251 -26.80 -11.80 -4.09
C ASP A 251 -25.53 -10.98 -3.84
N PHE A 252 -25.71 -9.74 -3.39
CA PHE A 252 -24.59 -8.84 -3.12
C PHE A 252 -23.64 -9.40 -2.07
N ILE A 253 -24.16 -9.94 -0.97
CA ILE A 253 -23.36 -10.58 0.09
C ILE A 253 -22.65 -11.82 -0.44
N ARG A 254 -23.36 -12.66 -1.22
CA ARG A 254 -22.81 -13.88 -1.81
C ARG A 254 -21.62 -13.57 -2.74
N ILE A 255 -21.80 -12.63 -3.66
CA ILE A 255 -20.73 -12.19 -4.58
C ILE A 255 -19.55 -11.63 -3.78
N CYS A 256 -19.80 -10.76 -2.79
CA CYS A 256 -18.74 -10.22 -1.97
C CYS A 256 -17.97 -11.28 -1.20
N SER A 257 -18.64 -12.29 -0.65
CA SER A 257 -17.99 -13.43 -0.01
C SER A 257 -17.05 -14.17 -0.98
N GLY A 258 -17.49 -14.38 -2.23
CA GLY A 258 -16.65 -14.95 -3.30
C GLY A 258 -15.44 -14.09 -3.67
N LEU A 259 -15.56 -12.76 -3.57
CA LEU A 259 -14.45 -11.82 -3.72
C LEU A 259 -13.53 -11.75 -2.49
N GLY A 260 -13.88 -12.40 -1.38
CA GLY A 260 -13.17 -12.34 -0.11
C GLY A 260 -13.52 -11.15 0.77
N LEU A 261 -14.56 -10.37 0.41
CA LEU A 261 -15.06 -9.22 1.16
C LEU A 261 -16.22 -9.65 2.08
N GLU A 262 -15.98 -9.64 3.38
CA GLU A 262 -17.02 -9.98 4.36
C GLU A 262 -17.90 -8.77 4.68
N MET A 263 -19.21 -9.01 4.76
CA MET A 263 -20.18 -7.95 5.00
C MET A 263 -21.46 -8.45 5.65
N SER A 264 -22.09 -7.54 6.40
CA SER A 264 -23.43 -7.72 6.94
C SER A 264 -24.50 -7.30 5.94
N GLU A 265 -25.68 -7.91 6.07
CA GLU A 265 -26.88 -7.57 5.27
C GLU A 265 -27.24 -6.08 5.35
N ARG A 266 -27.16 -5.49 6.55
CA ARG A 266 -27.33 -4.05 6.74
C ARG A 266 -26.36 -3.23 5.88
N THR A 267 -25.12 -3.67 5.76
CA THR A 267 -24.10 -2.97 4.96
C THR A 267 -24.38 -3.10 3.47
N ALA A 268 -24.76 -4.29 3.01
CA ALA A 268 -25.17 -4.53 1.62
C ALA A 268 -26.32 -3.60 1.21
N HIS A 269 -27.39 -3.52 2.02
CA HIS A 269 -28.49 -2.57 1.76
C HIS A 269 -28.03 -1.10 1.71
N ARG A 270 -27.11 -0.69 2.58
CA ARG A 270 -26.57 0.67 2.55
C ARG A 270 -25.77 0.96 1.28
N ILE A 271 -25.06 -0.03 0.73
CA ILE A 271 -24.33 0.11 -0.53
C ILE A 271 -25.30 0.20 -1.69
N LEU A 272 -26.25 -0.74 -1.80
CA LEU A 272 -27.28 -0.75 -2.85
C LEU A 272 -28.12 0.54 -2.85
N ALA A 273 -28.40 1.10 -1.67
CA ALA A 273 -29.09 2.38 -1.53
C ALA A 273 -28.20 3.63 -1.74
N GLY A 274 -26.92 3.46 -2.11
CA GLY A 274 -25.97 4.56 -2.35
C GLY A 274 -25.57 5.36 -1.10
N GLN A 275 -25.78 4.82 0.10
CA GLN A 275 -25.47 5.49 1.37
C GLN A 275 -23.98 5.39 1.73
N ILE A 276 -23.27 4.37 1.24
CA ILE A 276 -21.82 4.25 1.35
C ILE A 276 -21.21 4.81 0.06
N LYS A 277 -20.36 5.83 0.19
CA LYS A 277 -19.77 6.50 -0.96
C LYS A 277 -18.58 5.70 -1.50
N PRO A 278 -18.47 5.54 -2.82
CA PRO A 278 -17.26 5.04 -3.46
C PRO A 278 -16.02 5.85 -3.06
N VAL A 279 -14.90 5.16 -2.87
CA VAL A 279 -13.61 5.81 -2.63
C VAL A 279 -13.02 6.30 -3.94
N ARG A 280 -12.16 7.32 -3.84
CA ARG A 280 -11.37 7.81 -4.96
C ARG A 280 -10.05 7.04 -5.01
N GLY A 281 -9.45 7.01 -6.20
CA GLY A 281 -8.07 6.55 -6.35
C GLY A 281 -7.13 7.31 -5.40
N VAL A 282 -6.15 6.60 -4.85
CA VAL A 282 -5.15 7.07 -3.90
C VAL A 282 -4.44 8.32 -4.46
N THR A 283 -4.00 8.26 -5.71
CA THR A 283 -3.36 9.41 -6.40
C THR A 283 -4.29 10.62 -6.48
N ALA A 284 -5.55 10.41 -6.89
CA ALA A 284 -6.54 11.49 -6.97
C ALA A 284 -6.83 12.13 -5.60
N ARG A 285 -6.78 11.34 -4.52
CA ARG A 285 -6.91 11.86 -3.15
C ARG A 285 -5.70 12.69 -2.73
N LEU A 286 -4.48 12.14 -2.88
CA LEU A 286 -3.24 12.82 -2.48
C LEU A 286 -3.04 14.15 -3.20
N LEU A 287 -3.30 14.18 -4.51
CA LEU A 287 -3.09 15.39 -5.30
C LEU A 287 -4.16 16.45 -5.04
N ARG A 288 -5.38 16.07 -4.66
CA ARG A 288 -6.49 17.00 -4.38
C ARG A 288 -6.48 17.57 -2.97
N GLU A 289 -5.98 16.85 -1.96
CA GLU A 289 -5.79 17.44 -0.61
C GLU A 289 -4.96 18.74 -0.68
N ARG A 290 -4.15 18.90 -1.73
CA ARG A 290 -3.50 20.17 -2.09
C ARG A 290 -4.46 21.24 -2.62
N ASP A 291 -5.30 20.95 -3.60
CA ASP A 291 -6.23 21.96 -4.16
C ASP A 291 -7.18 22.52 -3.09
N SER A 292 -7.60 21.69 -2.13
CA SER A 292 -8.40 22.14 -0.97
C SER A 292 -7.59 22.86 0.12
N SER A 293 -6.27 22.64 0.20
CA SER A 293 -5.39 23.39 1.10
C SER A 293 -4.80 24.65 0.47
N SER A 294 -5.01 24.85 -0.84
CA SER A 294 -4.71 26.10 -1.56
C SER A 294 -5.98 26.84 -1.94
N HIS A 295 -6.60 27.56 -0.98
CA HIS A 295 -7.74 28.51 -1.12
C HIS A 295 -9.10 28.06 -0.58
N ALA A 296 -9.16 27.46 0.62
CA ALA A 296 -10.35 27.59 1.46
C ALA A 296 -10.08 28.69 2.50
N PRO A 297 -10.75 29.86 2.44
CA PRO A 297 -10.71 30.80 3.56
C PRO A 297 -11.34 30.07 4.76
N ALA A 298 -10.55 29.84 5.81
CA ALA A 298 -11.04 29.22 7.03
C ALA A 298 -12.29 29.97 7.51
N PRO A 299 -13.35 29.26 7.96
CA PRO A 299 -14.56 29.91 8.45
C PRO A 299 -14.17 30.90 9.55
N VAL A 300 -14.56 32.16 9.35
CA VAL A 300 -14.24 33.25 10.28
C VAL A 300 -15.02 33.01 11.56
N ASP A 301 -14.31 32.48 12.55
CA ASP A 301 -14.77 32.33 13.92
C ASP A 301 -14.84 33.71 14.59
N LEU A 302 -16.04 34.31 14.57
CA LEU A 302 -16.33 35.64 15.11
C LEU A 302 -16.23 35.73 16.65
N ALA A 303 -16.11 34.59 17.34
CA ALA A 303 -16.02 34.51 18.81
C ALA A 303 -14.58 34.41 19.34
N LYS A 304 -13.55 34.33 18.47
CA LYS A 304 -12.15 34.31 18.90
C LYS A 304 -11.65 35.72 19.24
N ASP A 305 -11.30 35.94 20.51
CA ASP A 305 -10.53 37.12 20.94
C ASP A 305 -9.20 37.20 20.17
N ARG A 306 -9.10 38.15 19.23
CA ARG A 306 -7.98 38.29 18.28
C ARG A 306 -6.73 38.97 18.84
N ARG A 307 -6.67 39.19 20.16
CA ARG A 307 -5.48 39.74 20.81
C ARG A 307 -4.43 38.64 20.99
N GLY A 308 -3.57 38.47 20.00
CA GLY A 308 -2.34 37.68 20.17
C GLY A 308 -1.33 38.44 21.01
N LEU A 309 -0.70 37.77 21.98
CA LEU A 309 0.42 38.33 22.72
C LEU A 309 1.53 38.69 21.74
N ARG A 310 1.77 39.99 21.55
CA ARG A 310 2.86 40.53 20.72
C ARG A 310 3.81 41.27 21.64
N ILE A 311 5.06 40.86 21.63
CA ILE A 311 6.15 41.52 22.34
C ILE A 311 6.94 42.32 21.31
N ALA A 312 7.32 43.55 21.62
CA ALA A 312 8.12 44.36 20.72
C ALA A 312 9.50 43.70 20.49
N LYS A 313 10.10 43.95 19.33
CA LYS A 313 11.42 43.36 19.00
C LYS A 313 12.50 43.78 19.99
N ASP A 314 12.46 45.01 20.47
CA ASP A 314 13.43 45.54 21.43
C ASP A 314 13.28 44.88 22.80
N ASP A 315 12.04 44.69 23.27
CA ASP A 315 11.73 43.96 24.49
C ASP A 315 12.14 42.48 24.38
N MET A 316 12.03 41.88 23.18
CA MET A 316 12.48 40.51 22.97
C MET A 316 14.00 40.36 22.99
N ALA A 317 14.72 41.32 22.43
CA ALA A 317 16.17 41.35 22.52
C ALA A 317 16.64 41.56 23.96
N GLN A 318 15.96 42.43 24.73
CA GLN A 318 16.26 42.64 26.14
C GLN A 318 15.96 41.40 26.99
N PHE A 319 14.84 40.74 26.75
CA PHE A 319 14.46 39.50 27.43
C PHE A 319 15.45 38.36 27.11
N SER A 320 15.87 38.21 25.85
CA SER A 320 16.89 37.23 25.45
C SER A 320 18.20 37.41 26.23
N ARG A 321 18.73 38.63 26.31
CA ARG A 321 19.97 38.93 27.05
C ARG A 321 19.84 38.75 28.56
N ALA A 322 18.67 38.99 29.13
CA ALA A 322 18.43 38.77 30.56
C ALA A 322 18.43 37.27 30.88
N VAL A 323 17.74 36.48 30.06
CA VAL A 323 17.65 35.03 30.21
C VAL A 323 18.98 34.33 29.95
N GLU A 324 19.76 34.80 28.98
CA GLU A 324 21.13 34.32 28.74
C GLU A 324 22.05 34.59 29.94
N ARG A 325 21.96 35.79 30.53
CA ARG A 325 22.75 36.15 31.72
C ARG A 325 22.40 35.27 32.92
N ASP A 326 21.12 35.05 33.17
CA ASP A 326 20.66 34.18 34.27
C ASP A 326 21.04 32.72 34.01
N PHE A 327 21.12 32.30 32.75
CA PHE A 327 21.60 30.97 32.37
C PHE A 327 23.11 30.78 32.65
N ASN A 328 23.93 31.83 32.55
CA ASN A 328 25.37 31.73 32.79
C ASN A 328 25.73 31.27 34.21
N ASP A 329 24.92 31.63 35.21
CA ASP A 329 25.10 31.16 36.59
C ASP A 329 24.89 29.64 36.71
N LEU A 330 23.95 29.09 35.93
CA LEU A 330 23.70 27.65 35.85
C LEU A 330 24.79 26.96 35.01
N ALA A 331 25.19 27.58 33.90
CA ALA A 331 26.25 27.10 33.02
C ALA A 331 27.57 26.91 33.76
N ALA A 332 27.97 27.88 34.60
CA ALA A 332 29.20 27.82 35.39
C ALA A 332 29.19 26.70 36.45
N ARG A 333 28.02 26.35 37.01
CA ARG A 333 27.89 25.29 38.02
C ARG A 333 27.87 23.88 37.43
N TYR A 334 27.40 23.75 36.20
CA TYR A 334 27.18 22.47 35.53
C TYR A 334 28.04 22.27 34.27
N TYR A 335 29.03 23.14 34.03
CA TYR A 335 29.94 23.11 32.88
C TYR A 335 29.19 23.01 31.54
N LEU A 336 28.18 23.85 31.34
CA LEU A 336 27.37 23.88 30.12
C LEU A 336 27.82 25.02 29.21
N ASN A 337 27.95 24.77 27.91
CA ASN A 337 28.23 25.80 26.92
C ASN A 337 27.02 25.99 26.00
N LEU A 338 26.64 27.24 25.72
CA LEU A 338 25.58 27.56 24.76
C LEU A 338 26.14 27.49 23.33
N CYS A 339 25.39 26.85 22.42
CA CYS A 339 25.68 26.82 20.98
C CYS A 339 25.30 28.13 20.25
N GLY A 340 24.66 29.07 20.94
CA GLY A 340 24.21 30.37 20.41
C GLY A 340 23.13 31.01 21.27
N ASP A 341 22.57 32.13 20.80
CA ASP A 341 21.56 32.91 21.53
C ASP A 341 20.29 32.09 21.85
N PRO A 342 19.67 32.27 23.03
CA PRO A 342 18.43 31.59 23.39
C PRO A 342 17.29 31.85 22.40
N LYS A 343 16.71 30.78 21.85
CA LYS A 343 15.59 30.86 20.89
C LYS A 343 14.28 31.10 21.64
N ILE A 344 13.73 32.29 21.50
CA ILE A 344 12.46 32.68 22.12
C ILE A 344 11.33 32.64 21.10
N ARG A 345 10.29 31.84 21.37
CA ARG A 345 9.07 31.75 20.57
C ARG A 345 7.87 32.19 21.39
N VAL A 346 7.19 33.24 20.93
CA VAL A 346 5.94 33.73 21.53
C VAL A 346 4.76 33.13 20.77
N SER A 347 3.95 32.35 21.47
CA SER A 347 2.65 31.84 21.00
C SER A 347 1.52 32.67 21.64
N ARG A 348 0.27 32.39 21.27
CA ARG A 348 -0.90 33.16 21.72
C ARG A 348 -1.04 33.21 23.25
N ASP A 349 -0.67 32.13 23.94
CA ASP A 349 -0.87 31.88 25.37
C ASP A 349 0.41 31.41 26.10
N ARG A 350 1.56 31.37 25.43
CA ARG A 350 2.81 30.85 26.00
C ARG A 350 4.04 31.47 25.36
N ILE A 351 5.06 31.73 26.16
CA ILE A 351 6.42 32.02 25.70
C ILE A 351 7.26 30.76 25.93
N THR A 352 7.95 30.29 24.89
CA THR A 352 8.86 29.14 24.97
C THR A 352 10.27 29.64 24.73
N VAL A 353 11.19 29.37 25.65
CA VAL A 353 12.62 29.65 25.50
C VAL A 353 13.37 28.33 25.37
N THR A 354 14.19 28.20 24.34
CA THR A 354 15.00 27.02 24.07
C THR A 354 16.48 27.39 24.07
N PHE A 355 17.26 26.65 24.86
CA PHE A 355 18.72 26.76 24.91
C PHE A 355 19.32 25.55 24.20
N ASP A 356 20.12 25.80 23.17
CA ASP A 356 20.87 24.74 22.51
C ASP A 356 22.23 24.62 23.19
N LEU A 357 22.53 23.45 23.76
CA LEU A 357 23.77 23.21 24.52
C LEU A 357 24.79 22.45 23.67
N ALA A 358 26.05 22.87 23.75
CA ALA A 358 27.19 22.11 23.26
C ALA A 358 27.66 21.14 24.36
N LYS A 359 28.01 19.92 23.97
CA LYS A 359 28.85 19.05 24.81
C LYS A 359 30.30 19.40 24.53
N GLU A 360 31.11 19.64 25.56
CA GLU A 360 32.56 19.68 25.39
C GLU A 360 33.05 18.30 24.92
N GLU A 361 34.02 18.29 23.99
CA GLU A 361 34.85 17.11 23.72
C GLU A 361 35.80 16.84 24.89
#